data_AF-A0A8S3H9C8-F1
#
_entry.id   AF-A0A8S3H9C8-F1
#
_cell.length_a   1.000
_cell.length_b   1.000
_cell.length_c   1.000
_cell.angle_alpha   90.00
_cell.angle_beta   90.00
_cell.angle_gamma   90.00
#
_symmetry.space_group_name_H-M   'P 1'
#
loop_
_entity.id
_entity.type
_entity.pdbx_description
1 polymer ?
#
loop_
_entity_poly.entity_id
_entity_poly.type
_entity_poly.pdbx_seq_one_letter_code
_entity_poly.pdbx_strand_id
1 'polypeptide(L)'
;MEAAAQYSKILIILDRPNPISGNLQLTEGPMLDMTTTSFLGRWPLPIRHSCTLGELAIYFNTTRNIKVSLEIVPCSGWNRNMFQPDWLLPFVPTSPAMQSFE
;
A
#
# COMPACT_ATOMS: atom_id res chain seq x y z
N MET A 1 0.51 -7.42 9.83
CA MET A 1 1.14 -8.62 9.25
C MET A 1 1.91 -9.41 10.30
N GLU A 2 2.95 -8.84 10.93
CA GLU A 2 3.79 -9.52 11.94
C GLU A 2 2.98 -10.17 13.07
N ALA A 3 2.03 -9.45 13.67
CA ALA A 3 1.16 -10.00 14.70
C ALA A 3 0.30 -11.18 14.19
N ALA A 4 -0.25 -11.08 12.96
CA ALA A 4 -1.03 -12.17 12.38
C ALA A 4 -0.17 -13.43 12.19
N ALA A 5 1.08 -13.28 11.73
CA ALA A 5 2.03 -14.39 11.66
C ALA A 5 2.31 -15.00 13.05
N GLN A 6 2.59 -14.16 14.04
CA GLN A 6 2.86 -14.59 15.42
C GLN A 6 1.72 -15.43 16.01
N TYR A 7 0.47 -15.05 15.74
CA TYR A 7 -0.70 -15.75 16.25
C TYR A 7 -1.31 -16.76 15.27
N SER A 8 -0.58 -17.12 14.21
CA SER A 8 -1.02 -18.07 13.18
C SER A 8 -2.42 -17.74 12.63
N LYS A 9 -2.67 -16.45 12.40
CA LYS A 9 -3.91 -15.95 11.81
C LYS A 9 -3.74 -15.72 10.32
N ILE A 10 -4.79 -16.05 9.56
CA ILE A 10 -4.90 -15.68 8.16
C ILE A 10 -5.10 -14.16 8.10
N LEU A 11 -4.32 -13.49 7.26
CA LEU A 11 -4.50 -12.10 6.92
C LEU A 11 -5.11 -12.00 5.53
N ILE A 12 -6.34 -11.52 5.46
CA ILE A 12 -7.04 -11.25 4.20
C ILE A 12 -7.01 -9.75 3.95
N ILE A 13 -6.53 -9.34 2.78
CA ILE A 13 -6.54 -7.94 2.34
C ILE A 13 -7.56 -7.81 1.22
N LEU A 14 -8.61 -7.04 1.48
CA LEU A 14 -9.49 -6.51 0.44
C LEU A 14 -8.78 -5.32 -0.17
N ASP A 15 -8.09 -5.56 -1.28
CA ASP A 15 -7.19 -4.57 -1.82
C ASP A 15 -7.96 -3.33 -2.29
N ARG A 16 -7.26 -2.21 -2.33
CA ARG A 16 -7.80 -0.95 -2.83
C ARG A 16 -6.80 -0.32 -3.79
N PRO A 17 -7.27 0.36 -4.84
CA PRO A 17 -6.38 1.10 -5.72
C PRO A 17 -5.57 2.16 -4.97
N ASN A 18 -4.35 2.43 -5.43
CA ASN A 18 -3.58 3.56 -4.92
C ASN A 18 -4.19 4.87 -5.48
N PRO A 19 -4.67 5.82 -4.64
CA PRO A 19 -5.39 7.01 -5.10
C PRO A 19 -4.55 7.92 -6.00
N ILE A 20 -3.24 7.92 -5.82
CA ILE A 20 -2.30 8.75 -6.60
C ILE A 20 -1.57 7.93 -7.68
N SER A 21 -2.28 6.95 -8.25
CA SER A 21 -1.80 6.04 -9.31
C SER A 21 -0.88 4.92 -8.83
N GLY A 22 -0.97 3.78 -9.54
CA GLY A 22 -0.03 2.66 -9.45
C GLY A 22 1.11 2.76 -10.47
N ASN A 23 1.19 3.81 -11.27
CA ASN A 23 2.23 3.95 -12.29
C ASN A 23 3.62 4.06 -11.62
N LEU A 24 4.46 3.06 -11.84
CA LEU A 24 5.79 2.98 -11.24
C LEU A 24 6.74 4.10 -11.72
N GLN A 25 6.47 4.75 -12.86
CA GLN A 25 7.22 5.92 -13.31
C GLN A 25 6.98 7.16 -12.45
N LEU A 26 5.88 7.18 -11.69
CA LEU A 26 5.55 8.22 -10.72
C LEU A 26 6.11 7.92 -9.33
N THR A 27 6.98 6.90 -9.20
CA THR A 27 7.67 6.62 -7.94
C THR A 27 8.65 7.76 -7.65
N GLU A 28 8.57 8.34 -6.46
CA GLU A 28 9.30 9.57 -6.14
C GLU A 28 9.82 9.58 -4.69
N GLY A 29 10.93 10.29 -4.48
CA GLY A 29 11.56 10.48 -3.17
C GLY A 29 12.63 9.44 -2.84
N PRO A 30 13.44 9.71 -1.80
CA PRO A 30 14.50 8.80 -1.37
C PRO A 30 13.92 7.52 -0.79
N MET A 31 14.67 6.42 -0.91
CA MET A 31 14.42 5.23 -0.10
C MET A 31 14.65 5.57 1.38
N LEU A 32 13.77 5.07 2.26
CA LEU A 32 13.94 5.24 3.70
C LEU A 32 15.32 4.72 4.16
N ASP A 33 16.08 5.59 4.81
CA ASP A 33 17.27 5.20 5.57
C ASP A 33 16.82 4.48 6.85
N MET A 34 17.25 3.23 6.98
CA MET A 34 16.89 2.37 8.11
C MET A 34 17.38 2.90 9.47
N THR A 35 18.36 3.81 9.51
CA THR A 35 18.78 4.51 10.74
C THR A 35 17.72 5.48 11.26
N THR A 36 16.76 5.88 10.41
CA THR A 36 15.67 6.82 10.71
C THR A 36 14.29 6.16 10.78
N THR A 37 14.26 4.83 10.87
CA THR A 37 13.01 4.06 10.92
C THR A 37 12.14 4.46 12.12
N SER A 38 10.84 4.58 11.87
CA SER A 38 9.84 4.95 12.87
C SER A 38 8.46 4.40 12.49
N PHE A 39 7.42 4.79 13.23
CA PHE A 39 6.04 4.46 12.84
C PHE A 39 5.64 5.09 11.50
N LEU A 40 6.16 6.27 11.16
CA LEU A 40 5.85 6.98 9.91
C LEU A 40 6.57 6.39 8.70
N GLY A 41 7.73 5.75 8.92
CA GLY A 41 8.51 5.07 7.89
C GLY A 41 9.15 3.83 8.49
N ARG A 42 8.51 2.67 8.31
CA ARG A 42 8.94 1.42 8.97
C ARG A 42 9.92 0.60 8.14
N TRP A 43 9.71 0.50 6.84
CA TRP A 43 10.49 -0.36 5.95
C TRP A 43 10.97 0.41 4.71
N PRO A 44 12.06 -0.04 4.04
CA PRO A 44 12.59 0.63 2.86
C PRO A 44 11.56 0.72 1.74
N LEU A 45 11.07 1.93 1.52
CA LEU A 45 10.22 2.34 0.40
C LEU A 45 10.56 3.79 0.04
N PRO A 46 10.35 4.19 -1.22
CA PRO A 46 10.32 5.59 -1.58
C PRO A 46 9.07 6.25 -1.00
N ILE A 47 9.10 7.58 -0.87
CA ILE A 47 7.99 8.37 -0.31
C ILE A 47 6.69 8.12 -1.09
N ARG A 48 6.77 8.19 -2.42
CA ARG A 48 5.69 7.79 -3.31
C ARG A 48 6.05 6.45 -3.91
N HIS A 49 5.38 5.39 -3.46
CA HIS A 49 5.70 4.00 -3.81
C HIS A 49 4.89 3.41 -4.97
N SER A 50 3.81 4.06 -5.42
CA SER A 50 3.00 3.62 -6.57
C SER A 50 2.55 2.16 -6.55
N CYS A 51 2.25 1.62 -5.36
CA CYS A 51 1.79 0.25 -5.15
C CYS A 51 0.47 0.24 -4.37
N THR A 52 -0.33 -0.82 -4.55
CA THR A 52 -1.48 -1.10 -3.68
C THR A 52 -1.04 -1.67 -2.33
N LEU A 53 -1.95 -1.75 -1.36
CA LEU A 53 -1.64 -2.38 -0.07
C LEU A 53 -1.39 -3.88 -0.23
N GLY A 54 -2.13 -4.55 -1.11
CA GLY A 54 -1.93 -5.97 -1.42
C GLY A 54 -0.55 -6.25 -2.01
N GLU A 55 -0.10 -5.42 -2.94
CA GLU A 55 1.25 -5.51 -3.52
C GLU A 55 2.35 -5.31 -2.47
N LEU A 56 2.21 -4.29 -1.62
CA LEU A 56 3.15 -4.06 -0.52
C LEU A 56 3.16 -5.22 0.48
N ALA A 57 1.99 -5.80 0.78
CA ALA A 57 1.91 -6.94 1.67
C ALA A 57 2.63 -8.18 1.10
N ILE A 58 2.47 -8.49 -0.19
CA ILE A 58 3.20 -9.57 -0.85
C ILE A 58 4.72 -9.31 -0.80
N TYR A 59 5.12 -8.08 -1.16
CA TYR A 59 6.52 -7.66 -1.18
C TYR A 59 7.17 -7.81 0.20
N PHE A 60 6.53 -7.31 1.26
CA PHE A 60 7.08 -7.39 2.61
C PHE A 60 6.95 -8.76 3.26
N ASN A 61 5.92 -9.54 2.92
CA ASN A 61 5.83 -10.91 3.41
C ASN A 61 7.05 -11.73 2.94
N THR A 62 7.50 -11.47 1.71
CA THR A 62 8.68 -12.09 1.10
C THR A 62 9.98 -11.48 1.63
N THR A 63 10.21 -10.18 1.43
CA THR A 63 11.49 -9.52 1.69
C THR A 63 11.84 -9.44 3.18
N ARG A 64 10.85 -9.43 4.05
CA ARG A 64 11.02 -9.42 5.51
C ARG A 64 10.79 -10.78 6.13
N ASN A 65 10.54 -11.82 5.31
CA ASN A 65 10.33 -13.20 5.75
C ASN A 65 9.29 -13.30 6.89
N ILE A 66 8.18 -12.58 6.77
CA ILE A 66 7.14 -12.50 7.81
C ILE A 66 6.39 -13.83 7.91
N LYS A 67 6.23 -14.54 6.78
CA LYS A 67 5.54 -15.84 6.68
C LYS A 67 4.11 -15.83 7.21
N VAL A 68 3.40 -14.71 7.08
CA VAL A 68 1.95 -14.69 7.35
C VAL A 68 1.21 -15.45 6.26
N SER A 69 0.18 -16.23 6.63
CA SER A 69 -0.79 -16.76 5.67
C SER A 69 -1.58 -15.58 5.09
N LEU A 70 -1.25 -15.21 3.86
CA LEU A 70 -1.73 -13.99 3.20
C LEU A 70 -2.67 -14.35 2.07
N GLU A 71 -3.85 -13.75 2.08
CA GLU A 71 -4.81 -13.78 0.97
C GLU A 71 -5.08 -12.34 0.51
N ILE A 72 -5.00 -12.11 -0.79
CA ILE A 72 -5.30 -10.81 -1.40
C ILE A 72 -6.51 -10.97 -2.30
N VAL A 73 -7.54 -10.16 -2.07
CA VAL A 73 -8.68 -10.01 -2.98
C VAL A 73 -8.39 -8.78 -3.84
N PRO A 74 -7.98 -8.95 -5.12
CA PRO A 74 -7.52 -7.86 -5.97
C PRO A 74 -8.68 -6.97 -6.45
N CYS A 75 -8.35 -5.73 -6.82
CA CYS A 75 -9.31 -4.80 -7.43
C CYS A 75 -9.60 -5.20 -8.88
N SER A 76 -10.86 -5.45 -9.20
CA SER A 76 -11.30 -5.63 -10.58
C SER A 76 -11.37 -4.29 -11.33
N GLY A 77 -11.01 -4.30 -12.61
CA GLY A 77 -11.12 -3.13 -13.50
C GLY A 77 -10.12 -2.00 -13.24
N TRP A 78 -9.26 -2.11 -12.23
CA TRP A 78 -8.22 -1.12 -11.95
C TRP A 78 -7.03 -1.26 -12.92
N ASN A 79 -6.56 -0.12 -13.42
CA ASN A 79 -5.32 0.00 -14.18
C ASN A 79 -4.34 0.89 -13.40
N ARG A 80 -3.05 0.53 -13.42
CA ARG A 80 -1.98 1.29 -12.76
C ARG A 80 -1.97 2.78 -13.13
N ASN A 81 -2.35 3.16 -14.35
CA ASN A 81 -2.37 4.56 -14.79
C ASN A 81 -3.53 5.39 -14.23
N MET A 82 -4.53 4.75 -13.59
CA MET A 82 -5.69 5.44 -13.03
C MET A 82 -5.33 6.18 -11.74
N PHE A 83 -5.86 7.40 -11.60
CA PHE A 83 -5.95 8.16 -10.37
C PHE A 83 -7.35 8.01 -9.76
N GLN A 84 -7.53 8.46 -8.51
CA GLN A 84 -8.82 8.35 -7.83
C GLN A 84 -10.02 8.89 -8.63
N PRO A 85 -9.93 10.03 -9.34
CA PRO A 85 -11.03 10.52 -10.16
C PRO A 85 -11.45 9.58 -11.29
N ASP A 86 -10.54 8.76 -11.81
CA ASP A 86 -10.81 7.80 -12.88
C ASP A 86 -11.68 6.62 -12.42
N TRP A 87 -11.84 6.41 -11.11
CA TRP A 87 -12.63 5.30 -10.57
C TRP A 87 -14.13 5.56 -10.66
N LEU A 88 -14.53 6.79 -10.99
CA LEU A 88 -15.93 7.23 -11.06
C LEU A 88 -16.70 6.97 -9.75
N LEU A 89 -15.97 7.03 -8.63
CA LEU A 89 -16.49 6.89 -7.28
C LEU A 89 -16.15 8.16 -6.48
N PRO A 90 -17.02 8.58 -5.55
CA PRO A 90 -16.72 9.73 -4.71
C PRO A 90 -15.49 9.47 -3.85
N PHE A 91 -14.67 10.50 -3.68
CA PHE A 91 -13.56 10.47 -2.73
C PHE A 91 -14.12 10.42 -1.31
N VAL A 92 -13.63 9.46 -0.52
CA VAL A 92 -13.92 9.39 0.92
C VAL A 92 -12.69 9.95 1.64
N PRO A 93 -12.81 11.05 2.41
CA PRO A 93 -11.71 11.63 3.16
C PRO A 93 -10.96 10.59 3.99
N THR A 94 -9.65 10.48 3.77
CA THR A 94 -8.78 9.52 4.49
C THR A 94 -8.37 10.04 5.86
N SER A 95 -8.45 11.35 6.08
CA SER A 95 -8.20 12.02 7.36
C SER A 95 -8.86 13.42 7.39
N PRO A 96 -8.98 14.08 8.56
CA PRO A 96 -9.51 15.44 8.63
C PRO A 96 -8.74 16.48 7.81
N ALA A 97 -7.45 16.24 7.53
CA ALA A 97 -6.62 17.15 6.74
C ALA A 97 -6.65 16.83 5.23
N MET A 98 -7.24 15.70 4.81
CA MET A 98 -7.34 15.26 3.42
C MET A 98 -8.81 15.13 3.03
N GLN A 99 -9.41 16.24 2.62
CA GLN A 99 -10.85 16.35 2.34
C GLN A 99 -11.22 16.04 0.88
N SER A 100 -10.26 16.22 -0.04
CA SER A 100 -10.41 16.04 -1.48
C SER A 100 -9.25 15.23 -2.06
N PHE A 101 -9.34 14.91 -3.35
CA PHE A 101 -8.25 14.28 -4.07
C PHE A 101 -7.11 15.27 -4.37
N GLU A 102 -7.47 16.51 -4.72
CA GLU A 102 -6.58 17.66 -4.91
C GLU A 102 -5.95 18.13 -3.59
#